data_AF-A0A3M1A436-F1
#
_entry.id   AF-A0A3M1A436-F1
#
_cell.length_a   1.000
_cell.length_b   1.000
_cell.length_c   1.000
_cell.angle_alpha   90.00
_cell.angle_beta   90.00
_cell.angle_gamma   90.00
#
_symmetry.space_group_name_H-M   'P 1'
#
loop_
_entity.id
_entity.type
_entity.pdbx_description
1 polymer ?
#
loop_
_entity_poly.entity_id
_entity_poly.type
_entity_poly.pdbx_seq_one_letter_code
_entity_poly.pdbx_strand_id
1 'polypeptide(L)' 'MMTAERLRPLSECLPPARGRLLPNAPLARYSWFRTGGPAEVLFEPADEADL' A
#
# COMPACT_ATOMS: atom_id res chain seq x y z
N MET A 1 9.76 -3.37 27.15
CA MET A 1 8.99 -3.97 26.03
C MET A 1 8.04 -2.88 25.54
N MET A 2 8.37 -2.21 24.43
CA MET A 2 7.51 -1.15 23.90
C MET A 2 6.36 -1.82 23.14
N THR A 3 5.17 -1.83 23.72
CA THR A 3 3.96 -2.26 23.02
C THR A 3 3.69 -1.25 21.91
N ALA A 4 3.92 -1.64 20.66
CA ALA A 4 3.51 -0.83 19.52
C ALA A 4 1.99 -0.64 19.60
N GLU A 5 1.57 0.61 19.75
CA GLU A 5 0.17 0.97 19.74
C GLU A 5 -0.44 0.52 18.40
N ARG A 6 -1.55 -0.22 18.46
CA ARG A 6 -2.19 -0.73 17.24
C ARG A 6 -2.91 0.42 16.55
N LEU A 7 -2.21 1.05 15.60
CA LEU A 7 -2.79 2.05 14.72
C LEU A 7 -3.90 1.41 13.86
N ARG A 8 -4.89 2.23 13.50
CA ARG A 8 -5.92 1.83 12.52
C ARG A 8 -5.24 1.51 11.18
N PRO A 9 -5.72 0.51 10.42
CA PRO A 9 -5.14 0.18 9.12
C PRO A 9 -5.16 1.40 8.21
N LEU A 10 -4.04 1.71 7.56
CA LEU A 10 -3.94 2.87 6.67
C LEU A 10 -4.99 2.81 5.54
N SER A 11 -5.34 1.61 5.06
CA SER A 11 -6.38 1.41 4.04
C SER A 11 -7.76 1.97 4.41
N GLU A 12 -8.07 2.07 5.71
CA GLU A 12 -9.35 2.62 6.20
C GLU A 12 -9.28 4.14 6.45
N CYS A 13 -8.07 4.70 6.45
CA CYS A 13 -7.83 6.10 6.78
C CYS A 13 -7.51 6.96 5.54
N LEU A 14 -7.24 6.33 4.39
CA LEU A 14 -6.93 7.04 3.15
C LEU A 14 -8.19 7.61 2.50
N PRO A 15 -8.11 8.79 1.86
CA PRO A 15 -9.22 9.34 1.07
C PRO A 15 -9.51 8.44 -0.14
N PRO A 16 -10.73 8.50 -0.71
CA PRO A 16 -11.03 7.82 -1.95
C PRO A 16 -10.09 8.29 -3.06
N ALA A 17 -9.47 7.34 -3.76
CA ALA A 17 -8.62 7.60 -4.91
C ALA A 17 -9.33 7.15 -6.19
N ARG A 18 -9.03 7.81 -7.32
CA ARG A 18 -9.53 7.39 -8.64
C ARG A 18 -8.85 6.10 -9.11
N GLY A 19 -7.54 5.98 -8.88
CA GLY A 19 -6.79 4.73 -9.01
C GLY A 19 -7.13 3.71 -7.90
N ARG A 20 -6.45 2.56 -7.88
CA ARG A 20 -6.72 1.47 -6.94
C ARG A 20 -5.84 1.57 -5.70
N LEU A 21 -6.44 1.37 -4.53
CA LEU A 21 -5.73 1.15 -3.27
C LEU A 21 -5.78 -0.34 -2.93
N LEU A 22 -4.61 -0.98 -2.87
CA LEU A 22 -4.45 -2.41 -2.61
C LEU A 22 -3.82 -2.62 -1.22
N PRO A 23 -4.59 -3.02 -0.20
CA PRO A 23 -4.03 -3.32 1.11
C PRO A 23 -3.17 -4.60 1.08
N ASN A 24 -2.09 -4.63 1.85
CA ASN A 24 -1.22 -5.80 2.01
C ASN A 24 -0.67 -6.35 0.67
N ALA A 25 -0.41 -5.47 -0.30
CA ALA A 25 0.05 -5.88 -1.63
C ALA A 25 1.50 -6.40 -1.60
N PRO A 26 1.79 -7.61 -2.12
CA PRO A 26 3.13 -8.19 -2.09
C PRO A 26 4.07 -7.46 -3.06
N LEU A 27 5.11 -6.78 -2.56
CA LEU A 27 6.01 -5.99 -3.41
C LEU A 27 6.93 -6.83 -4.29
N ALA A 28 7.24 -8.07 -3.89
CA ALA A 28 8.08 -8.99 -4.65
C ALA A 28 7.66 -9.20 -6.12
N ARG A 29 6.37 -9.07 -6.44
CA ARG A 29 5.91 -9.22 -7.84
C ARG A 29 6.26 -8.01 -8.72
N TYR A 30 6.48 -6.84 -8.11
CA TYR A 30 6.77 -5.57 -8.80
C TYR A 30 8.25 -5.21 -8.79
N SER A 31 9.05 -5.78 -7.89
CA SER A 31 10.49 -5.53 -7.82
C SER A 31 11.28 -6.44 -8.77
N TRP A 32 12.38 -5.90 -9.31
CA TRP A 32 13.27 -6.65 -10.22
C TRP A 32 13.89 -7.89 -9.56
N PHE A 33 14.41 -7.72 -8.34
CA PHE A 33 15.04 -8.80 -7.57
C PHE A 33 14.03 -9.76 -6.92
N ARG A 34 12.73 -9.54 -7.11
CA ARG A 34 11.66 -10.34 -6.50
C ARG A 34 11.70 -10.33 -4.97
N THR A 35 12.12 -9.21 -4.40
CA THR A 35 12.20 -8.99 -2.95
C THR A 35 11.18 -7.94 -2.49
N GLY A 36 10.91 -7.92 -1.19
CA GLY A 36 9.97 -7.00 -0.56
C GLY A 36 8.71 -7.70 -0.07
N GLY A 37 8.41 -7.51 1.22
CA GLY A 37 7.20 -8.01 1.86
C GLY A 37 5.95 -7.22 1.42
N PRO A 38 4.81 -7.50 2.06
CA PRO A 38 3.58 -6.76 1.82
C PRO A 38 3.74 -5.27 2.17
N ALA A 39 3.37 -4.39 1.25
CA ALA A 39 3.12 -2.99 1.58
C ALA A 39 1.79 -2.88 2.34
N GLU A 40 1.71 -2.00 3.33
CA GLU A 40 0.45 -1.78 4.06
C GLU A 40 -0.67 -1.37 3.10
N VAL A 41 -0.38 -0.46 2.16
CA VAL A 41 -1.22 -0.13 1.00
C VAL A 41 -0.34 0.17 -0.20
N LEU A 42 -0.72 -0.32 -1.38
CA LEU A 42 -0.13 0.03 -2.68
C LEU A 42 -1.16 0.81 -3.50
N PHE A 43 -0.77 1.98 -4.01
CA PHE A 43 -1.58 2.76 -4.95
C PHE A 43 -1.18 2.40 -6.39
N GLU A 44 -2.16 2.02 -7.20
CA GLU A 44 -2.02 1.85 -8.65
C GLU A 44 -2.81 2.97 -9.35
N PRO A 45 -2.11 3.98 -9.91
CA PRO A 45 -2.72 5.07 -10.68
C PRO A 45 -3.63 4.55 -11.80
N ALA A 46 -4.74 5.25 -12.07
CA ALA A 46 -5.58 4.97 -13.23
C ALA A 46 -4.93 5.49 -14.52
N ASP A 47 -4.33 6.68 -14.46
CA ASP A 47 -3.57 7.31 -15.55
C ASP A 47 -2.60 8.38 -14.98
N GLU A 48 -1.90 9.10 -15.86
CA GLU A 48 -0.88 10.10 -15.50
C GLU A 48 -1.41 11.26 -14.63
N ALA A 49 -2.71 11.55 -14.65
CA ALA A 49 -3.29 12.61 -13.84
C ALA A 49 -3.39 12.27 -12.34
N ASP A 50 -3.09 11.03 -11.93
CA ASP A 50 -3.03 10.62 -10.52
C ASP A 50 -1.62 10.77 -9.89
N LEU A 51 -0.61 11.23 -10.64
CA LEU A 51 0.78 11.41 -10.20
C LEU A 51 1.05 12.84 -9.70
#